data_AF-A0A7J2HZ80-F1
#
_entry.id   AF-A0A7J2HZ80-F1
#
_cell.length_a   1.000
_cell.length_b   1.000
_cell.length_c   1.000
_cell.angle_alpha   90.00
_cell.angle_beta   90.00
_cell.angle_gamma   90.00
#
_symmetry.space_group_name_H-M   'P 1'
#
loop_
_entity.id
_entity.type
_entity.pdbx_description
1 polymer ?
#
loop_
_entity_poly.entity_id
_entity_poly.type
_entity_poly.pdbx_seq_one_letter_code
_entity_poly.pdbx_strand_id
1 'polypeptide(L)'
;MVELRICLEIDDKLLEEIDAYAILGATTREDMIRSLIELGLIEVRKHSKLYVEVVEEYLKLVSEGVRSDKAIKIAKMRVIKRHLPKQFQA
;
A
#
# COMPACT_ATOMS: atom_id res chain seq x y z
N MET A 1 -27.45 -13.59 1.20
CA MET A 1 -26.02 -13.55 1.58
C MET A 1 -25.25 -14.06 0.38
N VAL A 2 -24.46 -13.23 -0.29
CA VAL A 2 -23.71 -13.63 -1.49
C VAL A 2 -22.34 -14.09 -1.04
N GLU A 3 -22.02 -15.36 -1.27
CA GLU A 3 -20.69 -15.91 -0.97
C GLU A 3 -19.80 -15.68 -2.20
N LEU A 4 -18.78 -14.85 -2.05
CA LEU A 4 -17.80 -14.57 -3.10
C LEU A 4 -16.65 -15.57 -2.94
N ARG A 5 -16.55 -16.54 -3.85
CA ARG A 5 -15.39 -17.44 -3.94
C ARG A 5 -14.36 -16.87 -4.90
N ILE A 6 -13.10 -16.87 -4.46
CA ILE A 6 -11.96 -16.43 -5.26
C ILE A 6 -11.05 -17.65 -5.42
N CYS A 7 -10.73 -17.99 -6.68
CA CYS A 7 -9.69 -18.96 -7.00
C CYS A 7 -8.38 -18.20 -7.21
N LEU A 8 -7.32 -18.61 -6.52
CA LEU A 8 -5.99 -18.00 -6.61
C LEU A 8 -5.05 -18.98 -7.32
N GLU A 9 -4.31 -18.48 -8.29
CA GLU A 9 -3.14 -19.18 -8.83
C GLU A 9 -1.93 -18.72 -8.01
N ILE A 10 -1.39 -19.64 -7.21
CA ILE A 10 -0.26 -19.42 -6.31
C ILE A 10 0.81 -20.43 -6.70
N ASP A 11 2.08 -20.01 -6.75
CA ASP A 11 3.16 -20.94 -6.99
C ASP A 11 3.31 -21.95 -5.83
N ASP A 12 3.74 -23.17 -6.14
CA ASP A 12 3.81 -24.26 -5.17
C ASP A 12 4.69 -23.91 -3.97
N LYS A 13 5.78 -23.16 -4.19
CA LYS A 13 6.70 -22.75 -3.13
C LYS A 13 6.03 -21.78 -2.15
N LEU A 14 5.35 -20.76 -2.65
CA LEU A 14 4.61 -19.82 -1.81
C LEU A 14 3.47 -20.52 -1.07
N LEU A 15 2.81 -21.51 -1.67
CA LEU A 15 1.80 -22.31 -1.00
C LEU A 15 2.37 -23.13 0.16
N GLU A 16 3.55 -23.75 -0.02
CA GLU A 16 4.27 -24.46 1.05
C GLU A 16 4.66 -23.52 2.21
N GLU A 17 5.12 -22.31 1.89
CA GLU A 17 5.44 -21.30 2.90
C GLU A 17 4.18 -20.89 3.70
N ILE A 18 3.06 -20.65 3.01
CA ILE A 18 1.77 -20.33 3.65
C ILE A 18 1.33 -21.46 4.58
N ASP A 19 1.47 -22.71 4.17
CA ASP A 19 1.13 -23.88 5.00
C ASP A 19 1.99 -23.96 6.26
N ALA A 20 3.30 -23.73 6.13
CA ALA A 20 4.20 -23.69 7.27
C ALA A 20 3.80 -22.59 8.26
N TYR A 21 3.46 -21.39 7.76
CA TYR A 21 2.99 -20.29 8.61
C TYR A 21 1.63 -20.57 9.24
N ALA A 22 0.72 -21.24 8.53
CA ALA A 22 -0.59 -21.62 9.08
C ALA A 22 -0.43 -22.59 10.25
N ILE A 23 0.47 -23.59 10.12
CA ILE A 23 0.82 -24.52 11.20
C ILE A 23 1.42 -23.77 12.40
N LEU A 24 2.42 -22.91 12.16
CA LEU A 24 3.07 -22.14 13.23
C LEU A 24 2.11 -21.18 13.95
N GLY A 25 1.17 -20.60 13.21
CA GLY A 25 0.15 -19.70 13.75
C GLY A 25 -1.06 -20.40 14.36
N ALA A 26 -1.09 -21.74 14.40
CA ALA A 26 -2.24 -22.54 14.82
C ALA A 26 -3.56 -22.09 14.15
N THR A 27 -3.49 -21.80 12.85
CA THR A 27 -4.59 -21.29 12.04
C THR A 27 -4.79 -22.12 10.77
N THR A 28 -5.86 -21.86 10.03
CA THR A 28 -6.10 -22.53 8.75
C THR A 28 -5.35 -21.83 7.62
N ARG A 29 -5.05 -22.58 6.55
CA ARG A 29 -4.54 -22.01 5.30
C ARG A 29 -5.41 -20.87 4.79
N GLU A 30 -6.74 -21.05 4.82
CA GLU A 30 -7.69 -20.05 4.35
C GLU A 30 -7.62 -18.76 5.16
N ASP A 31 -7.57 -18.86 6.50
CA ASP A 31 -7.48 -17.69 7.37
C ASP A 31 -6.13 -16.97 7.23
N MET A 32 -5.04 -17.73 6.98
CA MET A 32 -3.74 -17.16 6.67
C MET A 32 -3.76 -16.39 5.34
N ILE A 33 -4.29 -16.99 4.27
CA ILE A 33 -4.44 -16.34 2.96
C ILE A 33 -5.29 -15.08 3.08
N ARG A 34 -6.41 -15.16 3.81
CA ARG A 34 -7.29 -14.00 4.06
C ARG A 34 -6.52 -12.87 4.75
N SER A 35 -5.78 -13.19 5.80
CA SER A 35 -4.98 -12.22 6.55
C SER A 35 -3.90 -11.56 5.68
N LEU A 36 -3.20 -12.34 4.85
CA LEU A 36 -2.18 -11.81 3.94
C LEU A 36 -2.79 -10.88 2.88
N ILE A 37 -3.94 -11.24 2.31
CA ILE A 37 -4.67 -10.39 1.36
C ILE A 37 -5.12 -9.09 2.04
N GLU A 38 -5.68 -9.16 3.25
CA GLU A 38 -6.11 -7.96 3.99
C GLU A 38 -4.94 -7.03 4.29
N LEU A 39 -3.81 -7.55 4.76
CA LEU A 39 -2.58 -6.78 4.99
C LEU A 39 -2.05 -6.15 3.70
N GLY A 40 -2.02 -6.93 2.61
CA GLY A 40 -1.62 -6.43 1.29
C GLY A 40 -2.53 -5.31 0.80
N LEU A 41 -3.85 -5.44 0.96
CA LEU A 41 -4.81 -4.41 0.58
C LEU A 41 -4.68 -3.14 1.43
N ILE A 42 -4.38 -3.27 2.73
CA ILE A 42 -4.10 -2.11 3.59
C ILE A 42 -2.88 -1.35 3.08
N GLU A 43 -1.79 -2.05 2.76
CA GLU A 43 -0.56 -1.42 2.30
C GLU A 43 -0.74 -0.81 0.89
N VAL A 44 -1.42 -1.51 -0.03
CA VAL A 44 -1.79 -0.98 -1.35
C VAL A 44 -2.64 0.28 -1.20
N ARG A 45 -3.65 0.29 -0.31
CA ARG A 45 -4.50 1.46 -0.08
C ARG A 45 -3.70 2.64 0.46
N LYS A 46 -2.80 2.39 1.41
CA LYS A 46 -1.92 3.41 2.01
C LYS A 46 -0.99 4.02 0.95
N HIS A 47 -0.32 3.20 0.16
CA HIS A 47 0.53 3.67 -0.94
C HIS A 47 -0.27 4.40 -2.02
N SER A 48 -1.45 3.90 -2.39
CA SER A 48 -2.32 4.53 -3.38
C SER A 48 -2.75 5.92 -2.92
N LYS A 49 -3.10 6.08 -1.63
CA LYS A 49 -3.46 7.38 -1.06
C LYS A 49 -2.30 8.37 -1.13
N LEU A 50 -1.11 7.95 -0.71
CA LEU A 50 0.10 8.79 -0.79
C LEU A 50 0.42 9.18 -2.24
N TYR A 51 0.26 8.24 -3.17
CA TYR A 51 0.49 8.50 -4.59
C TYR A 51 -0.50 9.55 -5.14
N VAL A 52 -1.80 9.40 -4.84
CA VAL A 52 -2.84 10.36 -5.24
C VAL A 52 -2.51 11.75 -4.70
N GLU A 53 -2.16 11.87 -3.41
CA GLU A 53 -1.79 13.17 -2.82
C GLU A 53 -0.55 13.80 -3.48
N VAL A 54 0.45 12.99 -3.86
CA VAL A 54 1.62 13.49 -4.60
C VAL A 54 1.22 14.00 -5.98
N VAL A 55 0.32 13.30 -6.67
CA VAL A 55 -0.18 13.73 -7.99
C VAL A 55 -0.99 15.01 -7.88
N GLU A 56 -1.88 15.14 -6.90
CA GLU A 56 -2.67 16.36 -6.65
C GLU A 56 -1.76 17.57 -6.36
N GLU A 57 -0.77 17.42 -5.47
CA GLU A 57 0.19 18.48 -5.16
C GLU A 57 1.07 18.84 -6.37
N TYR A 58 1.45 17.84 -7.17
CA TYR A 58 2.17 18.05 -8.43
C TYR A 58 1.34 18.88 -9.43
N LEU A 59 0.07 18.51 -9.66
CA LEU A 59 -0.82 19.22 -10.58
C LEU A 59 -1.04 20.67 -10.12
N LYS A 60 -1.20 20.89 -8.82
CA LYS A 60 -1.28 22.24 -8.24
C LYS A 60 -0.03 23.06 -8.56
N LEU A 61 1.16 22.54 -8.28
CA LEU A 61 2.42 23.25 -8.54
C LEU A 61 2.63 23.56 -10.04
N VAL A 62 2.28 22.62 -10.91
CA VAL A 62 2.35 22.85 -12.37
C VAL A 62 1.36 23.92 -12.81
N SER A 63 0.15 23.94 -12.25
CA SER A 63 -0.84 24.99 -12.54
C SER A 63 -0.40 26.38 -12.07
N GLU A 64 0.45 26.45 -11.03
CA GLU A 64 1.10 27.65 -10.53
C GLU A 64 2.34 28.06 -11.35
N GLY A 65 2.65 27.34 -12.43
CA GLY A 65 3.77 27.63 -13.33
C GLY A 65 5.11 27.04 -12.90
N VAL A 66 5.14 26.16 -11.90
CA VAL A 66 6.37 25.44 -11.50
C VAL A 66 6.71 24.39 -12.56
N ARG A 67 7.95 24.40 -13.05
CA ARG A 67 8.42 23.38 -13.99
C ARG A 67 8.23 21.97 -13.42
N SER A 68 7.76 21.04 -14.26
CA SER A 68 7.39 19.67 -13.88
C SER A 68 8.49 18.93 -13.10
N ASP A 69 9.75 19.08 -13.50
CA ASP A 69 10.92 18.45 -12.85
C ASP A 69 11.15 18.94 -11.41
N LYS A 70 10.85 20.21 -11.13
CA LYS A 70 10.87 20.78 -9.78
C LYS A 70 9.58 20.47 -9.02
N ALA A 71 8.44 20.55 -9.69
CA ALA A 71 7.12 20.31 -9.11
C ALA A 71 7.04 18.91 -8.47
N ILE A 72 7.52 17.87 -9.16
CA ILE A 72 7.47 16.50 -8.63
C ILE A 72 8.34 16.30 -7.38
N LYS A 73 9.50 16.95 -7.32
CA LYS A 73 10.39 16.90 -6.15
C LYS A 73 9.75 17.59 -4.95
N ILE A 74 9.18 18.77 -5.17
CA ILE A 74 8.49 19.55 -4.14
C ILE A 74 7.25 18.81 -3.64
N ALA A 75 6.44 18.25 -4.54
CA ALA A 75 5.24 17.50 -4.20
C ALA A 75 5.56 16.30 -3.30
N LYS A 76 6.53 15.47 -3.69
CA LYS A 76 7.01 14.35 -2.87
C LYS A 76 7.46 14.81 -1.49
N MET A 77 8.29 15.84 -1.41
CA MET A 77 8.78 16.38 -0.13
C MET A 77 7.64 16.90 0.76
N ARG A 78 6.67 17.62 0.20
CA ARG A 78 5.54 18.17 0.96
C ARG A 78 4.64 17.08 1.50
N VAL A 79 4.29 16.08 0.68
CA VAL A 79 3.46 14.95 1.12
C VAL A 79 4.17 14.15 2.19
N ILE A 80 5.46 13.86 2.02
CA ILE A 80 6.26 13.20 3.06
C ILE A 80 6.25 14.02 4.35
N LYS A 81 6.49 15.34 4.28
CA LYS A 81 6.50 16.20 5.48
C LYS A 81 5.17 16.18 6.23
N ARG A 82 4.03 16.12 5.54
CA ARG A 82 2.69 16.01 6.16
C ARG A 82 2.50 14.70 6.93
N HIS A 83 3.14 13.62 6.48
CA HIS A 83 2.98 12.27 7.02
C HIS A 83 4.08 11.87 8.00
N LEU A 84 5.14 12.68 8.14
CA LEU A 84 6.14 12.48 9.17
C LEU A 84 5.50 12.61 10.55
N PRO A 85 5.84 11.73 11.52
CA PRO A 85 5.42 11.92 12.91
C PRO A 85 5.83 13.30 13.41
N LYS A 86 5.02 13.93 14.28
CA LYS A 86 5.21 15.31 14.74
C LYS A 86 6.61 15.59 15.29
N GLN A 87 7.26 14.61 15.92
CA GLN A 87 8.64 14.71 16.43
C GLN A 87 9.71 14.92 15.33
N PHE A 88 9.37 14.69 14.06
CA PHE A 88 10.24 14.89 12.90
C PHE A 88 9.78 16.06 12.01
N GLN A 89 8.74 16.79 12.41
CA GLN A 89 8.25 17.97 11.71
C GLN A 89 8.92 19.22 12.29
N ALA A 90 10.16 19.50 11.86
CA ALA A 90 10.88 20.74 12.17
C ALA A 90 10.44 21.92 11.28
#